data_AF-A0A395IYT7-F1
#
_entry.id   AF-A0A395IYT7-F1
#
_cell.length_a   1.000
_cell.length_b   1.000
_cell.length_c   1.000
_cell.angle_alpha   90.00
_cell.angle_beta   90.00
_cell.angle_gamma   90.00
#
_symmetry.space_group_name_H-M   'P 1'
#
loop_
_entity.id
_entity.type
_entity.pdbx_description
1 polymer ?
#
loop_
_entity_poly.entity_id
_entity_poly.type
_entity_poly.pdbx_seq_one_letter_code
_entity_poly.pdbx_strand_id
1 'polypeptide(L)'
;MELQDIFAIITGVYGLISFSHYGFRSLKLFRAKTAPRWRPVGWTKWGMLEFLHINFMIAITFVEIELVIGTIPHHPWVRLLSMPSPTICFWFGFMFIYSAFQTMRRKPLPFNMSSTEKGKTWRPGMLAIIEDAGGVEGQGGIVYRSNVMKRYEVSPIFRRMMMVLTWFWGVGLIFIAIVSTVIIMTLPENIGFGVGWGLPYLFSFFWVCLTMIFVKSQLRKEKSHWETKAAGEGQAVAEFA
;
A
#
# COMPACT_ATOMS: atom_id res chain seq x y z
N MET A 1 -32.54 19.02 6.80
CA MET A 1 -31.74 18.00 6.10
C MET A 1 -31.67 16.83 7.05
N GLU A 2 -32.30 15.72 6.69
CA GLU A 2 -32.35 14.53 7.53
C GLU A 2 -30.95 13.91 7.61
N LEU A 3 -30.66 13.14 8.65
CA LEU A 3 -29.37 12.47 8.82
C LEU A 3 -29.06 11.54 7.62
N GLN A 4 -30.09 10.94 7.05
CA GLN A 4 -30.02 10.12 5.85
C GLN A 4 -29.54 10.94 4.63
N ASP A 5 -30.05 12.16 4.43
CA ASP A 5 -29.65 13.04 3.32
C ASP A 5 -28.16 13.39 3.43
N ILE A 6 -27.69 13.69 4.65
CA ILE A 6 -26.28 14.02 4.92
C ILE A 6 -25.39 12.83 4.54
N PHE A 7 -25.71 11.62 5.00
CA PHE A 7 -24.91 10.43 4.70
C PHE A 7 -24.96 10.03 3.22
N ALA A 8 -26.10 10.19 2.56
CA ALA A 8 -26.22 9.95 1.13
C ALA A 8 -25.34 10.91 0.31
N ILE A 9 -25.32 12.20 0.66
CA ILE A 9 -24.46 13.21 0.00
C ILE A 9 -22.98 12.87 0.23
N ILE A 10 -22.58 12.61 1.48
CA ILE A 10 -21.19 12.29 1.82
C ILE A 10 -20.73 11.03 1.08
N THR A 11 -21.56 9.97 1.07
CA THR A 11 -21.29 8.72 0.37
C THR A 11 -21.14 8.96 -1.14
N GLY A 12 -22.05 9.72 -1.75
CA GLY A 12 -21.98 10.05 -3.18
C GLY A 12 -20.71 10.82 -3.56
N VAL A 13 -20.32 11.81 -2.75
CA VAL A 13 -19.08 12.58 -2.98
C VAL A 13 -17.84 11.70 -2.81
N TYR A 14 -17.80 10.89 -1.75
CA TYR A 14 -16.68 9.97 -1.49
C TYR A 14 -16.50 8.96 -2.62
N GLY A 15 -17.59 8.32 -3.05
CA GLY A 15 -17.59 7.39 -4.17
C GLY A 15 -17.10 8.05 -5.46
N LEU A 16 -17.62 9.24 -5.79
CA LEU A 16 -17.20 9.97 -6.99
C LEU A 16 -15.70 10.26 -7.02
N ILE A 17 -15.13 10.73 -5.91
CA ILE A 17 -13.69 11.02 -5.80
C ILE A 17 -12.87 9.74 -5.96
N SER A 18 -13.27 8.67 -5.26
CA SER A 18 -12.59 7.38 -5.27
C SER A 18 -12.58 6.75 -6.66
N PHE A 19 -13.73 6.69 -7.33
CA PHE A 19 -13.84 6.16 -8.68
C PHE A 19 -13.15 7.04 -9.73
N SER A 20 -13.15 8.37 -9.56
CA SER A 20 -12.42 9.29 -10.45
C SER A 20 -10.92 9.03 -10.38
N HIS A 21 -10.35 8.96 -9.17
CA HIS A 21 -8.93 8.66 -8.97
C HIS A 21 -8.56 7.29 -9.58
N TYR A 22 -9.41 6.28 -9.35
CA TYR A 22 -9.25 4.95 -9.91
C TYR A 22 -9.32 4.94 -11.45
N GLY A 23 -10.26 5.68 -12.03
CA GLY A 23 -10.42 5.85 -13.46
C GLY A 23 -9.20 6.49 -14.12
N PHE A 24 -8.69 7.59 -13.56
CA PHE A 24 -7.47 8.25 -14.07
C PHE A 24 -6.25 7.34 -14.00
N ARG A 25 -6.09 6.60 -12.91
CA ARG A 25 -5.01 5.61 -12.78
C ARG A 25 -5.13 4.50 -13.82
N SER A 26 -6.34 3.95 -13.99
CA SER A 26 -6.63 2.93 -14.99
C SER A 26 -6.32 3.41 -16.41
N LEU A 27 -6.69 4.66 -16.74
CA LEU A 27 -6.42 5.25 -18.05
C LEU A 27 -4.91 5.30 -18.38
N LYS A 28 -4.05 5.63 -17.41
CA LYS A 28 -2.59 5.64 -17.63
C LYS A 28 -2.03 4.26 -17.96
N LEU A 29 -2.57 3.21 -17.32
CA LEU A 29 -2.12 1.82 -17.46
C LEU A 29 -2.66 1.12 -18.71
N PHE A 30 -3.88 1.46 -19.13
CA PHE A 30 -4.57 0.79 -20.23
C PHE A 30 -4.47 1.51 -21.57
N ARG A 31 -4.33 2.84 -21.58
CA ARG A 31 -4.27 3.57 -22.84
C ARG A 31 -2.98 3.22 -23.58
N ALA A 32 -3.11 2.64 -24.77
CA ALA A 32 -1.99 2.10 -25.55
C ALA A 32 -0.82 3.10 -25.75
N LYS A 33 -1.12 4.39 -25.85
CA LYS A 33 -0.11 5.46 -25.98
C LYS A 33 0.73 5.68 -24.72
N THR A 34 0.18 5.44 -23.52
CA THR A 34 0.85 5.68 -22.24
C THR A 34 1.30 4.38 -21.57
N ALA A 35 0.61 3.27 -21.84
CA ALA A 35 0.84 1.96 -21.24
C ALA A 35 2.31 1.49 -21.21
N PRO A 36 3.12 1.63 -22.28
CA PRO A 36 4.53 1.21 -22.24
C PRO A 36 5.38 1.94 -21.19
N ARG A 37 4.98 3.17 -20.82
CA ARG A 37 5.72 4.00 -19.84
C ARG A 37 5.38 3.66 -18.40
N TRP A 38 4.17 3.18 -18.13
CA TRP A 38 3.62 3.10 -16.76
C TRP A 38 3.47 1.68 -16.21
N ARG A 39 3.34 0.67 -17.10
CA ARG A 39 3.10 -0.73 -16.71
C ARG A 39 4.27 -1.32 -15.90
N PRO A 40 4.01 -2.37 -15.10
CA PRO A 40 5.07 -3.14 -14.47
C PRO A 40 6.04 -3.75 -15.50
N VAL A 41 7.27 -3.99 -15.06
CA VAL A 41 8.34 -4.57 -15.87
C VAL A 41 7.95 -5.98 -16.32
N GLY A 42 8.13 -6.29 -17.60
CA GLY A 42 7.84 -7.61 -18.19
C GLY A 42 6.43 -7.74 -18.78
N TRP A 43 5.60 -6.70 -18.72
CA TRP A 43 4.21 -6.79 -19.13
C TRP A 43 3.98 -6.39 -20.59
N THR A 44 3.59 -7.36 -21.42
CA THR A 44 3.38 -7.17 -22.87
C THR A 44 1.91 -7.10 -23.28
N LYS A 45 0.97 -7.63 -22.47
CA LYS A 45 -0.48 -7.64 -22.73
C LYS A 45 -1.27 -7.04 -21.56
N TRP A 46 -2.60 -7.09 -21.63
CA TRP A 46 -3.54 -6.79 -20.54
C TRP A 46 -3.32 -7.76 -19.37
N GLY A 47 -2.19 -7.67 -18.68
CA GLY A 47 -2.03 -8.32 -17.39
C GLY A 47 -3.03 -7.70 -16.41
N MET A 48 -3.50 -8.51 -15.45
CA MET A 48 -4.31 -8.09 -14.30
C MET A 48 -3.84 -6.74 -13.75
N LEU A 49 -4.68 -5.87 -13.23
CA LEU A 49 -4.22 -4.59 -12.69
C LEU A 49 -3.01 -4.69 -11.73
N GLU A 50 -2.22 -3.62 -11.58
CA GLU A 50 -1.05 -3.59 -10.70
C GLU A 50 -1.41 -3.97 -9.26
N PHE A 51 -0.46 -4.49 -8.48
CA PHE A 51 -0.75 -5.00 -7.14
C PHE A 51 -1.38 -3.94 -6.23
N LEU A 52 -0.85 -2.72 -6.19
CA LEU A 52 -1.44 -1.60 -5.47
C LEU A 52 -2.87 -1.31 -5.96
N HIS A 53 -3.08 -1.34 -7.27
CA HIS A 53 -4.36 -1.00 -7.88
C HIS A 53 -5.45 -2.02 -7.54
N ILE A 54 -5.14 -3.33 -7.62
CA ILE A 54 -6.07 -4.39 -7.22
C ILE A 54 -6.41 -4.29 -5.74
N ASN A 55 -5.41 -4.13 -4.88
CA ASN A 55 -5.65 -4.06 -3.44
C ASN A 55 -6.45 -2.82 -3.05
N PHE A 56 -6.22 -1.68 -3.70
CA PHE A 56 -7.02 -0.49 -3.49
C PHE A 56 -8.47 -0.68 -3.99
N MET A 57 -8.66 -1.34 -5.14
CA MET A 57 -10.00 -1.68 -5.65
C MET A 57 -10.78 -2.57 -4.69
N ILE A 58 -10.13 -3.57 -4.09
CA ILE A 58 -10.78 -4.46 -3.14
C ILE A 58 -11.14 -3.70 -1.85
N ALA A 59 -10.19 -2.93 -1.31
CA ALA A 59 -10.43 -2.12 -0.11
C ALA A 59 -11.60 -1.14 -0.31
N ILE A 60 -11.61 -0.41 -1.42
CA ILE A 60 -12.67 0.57 -1.68
C ILE A 60 -14.01 -0.10 -1.94
N THR A 61 -14.03 -1.27 -2.60
CA THR A 61 -15.28 -2.05 -2.76
C THR A 61 -15.89 -2.40 -1.40
N PHE A 62 -15.09 -2.82 -0.41
CA PHE A 62 -15.61 -3.08 0.93
C PHE A 62 -16.14 -1.82 1.61
N VAL A 63 -15.41 -0.70 1.49
CA VAL A 63 -15.86 0.61 2.01
C VAL A 63 -17.19 1.04 1.40
N GLU A 64 -17.34 0.94 0.08
CA GLU A 64 -18.57 1.32 -0.61
C GLU A 64 -19.74 0.42 -0.18
N ILE A 65 -19.51 -0.89 -0.01
CA ILE A 65 -20.52 -1.82 0.52
C ILE A 65 -20.97 -1.37 1.93
N GLU A 66 -20.04 -1.03 2.82
CA GLU A 66 -20.35 -0.55 4.16
C GLU A 66 -21.16 0.76 4.14
N LEU A 67 -20.75 1.72 3.31
CA LEU A 67 -21.41 3.01 3.19
C LEU A 67 -22.83 2.89 2.59
N VAL A 68 -22.98 2.09 1.54
CA VAL A 68 -24.28 1.84 0.91
C VAL A 68 -25.20 1.12 1.90
N ILE A 69 -24.78 0.00 2.48
CA ILE A 69 -25.61 -0.76 3.43
C ILE A 69 -25.97 0.10 4.64
N GLY A 70 -25.02 0.87 5.17
CA GLY A 70 -25.28 1.74 6.31
C GLY A 70 -26.26 2.88 6.04
N THR A 71 -26.42 3.28 4.78
CA THR A 71 -27.28 4.41 4.37
C THR A 71 -28.66 3.97 3.86
N ILE A 72 -28.88 2.69 3.53
CA ILE A 72 -30.18 2.17 3.06
C ILE A 72 -31.33 2.40 4.05
N PRO A 73 -31.18 2.13 5.37
CA PRO A 73 -32.29 2.25 6.31
C PRO A 73 -32.69 3.71 6.57
N HIS A 74 -33.98 3.95 6.84
CA HIS A 74 -34.49 5.29 7.21
C HIS A 74 -33.80 5.86 8.47
N HIS A 75 -33.31 4.98 9.35
CA HIS A 75 -32.38 5.33 10.43
C HIS A 75 -31.00 4.74 10.09
N PRO A 76 -30.07 5.55 9.55
CA PRO A 76 -28.77 5.06 9.12
C PRO A 76 -28.01 4.32 10.22
N TRP A 77 -27.33 3.24 9.85
CA TRP A 77 -26.52 2.47 10.78
C TRP A 77 -25.18 3.15 11.02
N VAL A 78 -25.17 4.16 11.88
CA VAL A 78 -24.02 5.05 12.13
C VAL A 78 -22.75 4.26 12.47
N ARG A 79 -22.85 3.18 13.26
CA ARG A 79 -21.69 2.34 13.59
C ARG A 79 -21.06 1.68 12.37
N LEU A 80 -21.88 1.18 11.43
CA LEU A 80 -21.38 0.63 10.17
C LEU A 80 -20.76 1.74 9.30
N LEU A 81 -21.40 2.92 9.24
CA LEU A 81 -20.88 4.10 8.54
C LEU A 81 -19.58 4.66 9.15
N SER A 82 -19.17 4.17 10.32
CA SER A 82 -17.92 4.52 11.00
C SER A 82 -16.77 3.55 10.69
N MET A 83 -17.06 2.38 10.10
CA MET A 83 -16.11 1.31 9.81
C MET A 83 -15.20 1.49 8.56
N PRO A 84 -15.47 2.37 7.57
CA PRO A 84 -14.65 2.45 6.37
C PRO A 84 -13.15 2.58 6.59
N SER A 85 -12.73 3.49 7.47
CA SER A 85 -11.29 3.70 7.73
C SER A 85 -10.63 2.50 8.43
N PRO A 86 -11.23 1.90 9.48
CA PRO A 86 -10.79 0.60 10.02
C PRO A 86 -10.74 -0.51 8.98
N THR A 87 -11.72 -0.60 8.08
CA THR A 87 -11.80 -1.65 7.05
C THR A 87 -10.65 -1.56 6.06
N ILE A 88 -10.28 -0.36 5.61
CA ILE A 88 -9.06 -0.15 4.82
C ILE A 88 -7.83 -0.64 5.59
N CYS A 89 -7.74 -0.32 6.88
CA CYS A 89 -6.62 -0.76 7.73
C CYS A 89 -6.58 -2.28 7.89
N PHE A 90 -7.72 -2.96 8.08
CA PHE A 90 -7.79 -4.41 8.12
C PHE A 90 -7.30 -5.02 6.81
N TRP A 91 -7.80 -4.56 5.67
CA TRP A 91 -7.41 -5.11 4.37
C TRP A 91 -5.91 -5.01 4.12
N PHE A 92 -5.34 -3.80 4.24
CA PHE A 92 -3.90 -3.61 4.02
C PHE A 92 -3.05 -4.28 5.10
N GLY A 93 -3.52 -4.29 6.36
CA GLY A 93 -2.87 -4.97 7.46
C GLY A 93 -2.72 -6.48 7.20
N PHE A 94 -3.82 -7.16 6.88
CA PHE A 94 -3.81 -8.58 6.55
C PHE A 94 -3.00 -8.87 5.29
N MET A 95 -3.14 -8.05 4.25
CA MET A 95 -2.37 -8.21 3.02
C MET A 95 -0.85 -8.12 3.28
N PHE A 96 -0.40 -7.14 4.08
CA PHE A 96 1.01 -7.01 4.42
C PHE A 96 1.51 -8.19 5.24
N ILE A 97 0.81 -8.57 6.32
CA ILE A 97 1.18 -9.72 7.15
C ILE A 97 1.24 -11.02 6.32
N TYR A 98 0.23 -11.24 5.47
CA TYR A 98 0.18 -12.40 4.60
C TYR A 98 1.36 -12.42 3.62
N SER A 99 1.62 -11.29 2.94
CA SER A 99 2.76 -11.16 2.03
C SER A 99 4.10 -11.39 2.74
N ALA A 100 4.22 -10.94 3.99
CA ALA A 100 5.40 -11.10 4.82
C ALA A 100 5.65 -12.56 5.17
N PHE A 101 4.61 -13.25 5.63
CA PHE A 101 4.68 -14.66 5.96
C PHE A 101 5.05 -15.51 4.74
N GLN A 102 4.41 -15.25 3.59
CA GLN A 102 4.70 -15.96 2.34
C GLN A 102 6.14 -15.72 1.85
N THR A 103 6.64 -14.48 2.00
CA THR A 103 8.04 -14.13 1.69
C THR A 103 9.01 -14.92 2.56
N MET A 104 8.80 -14.96 3.88
CA MET A 104 9.68 -15.69 4.80
C MET A 104 9.68 -17.20 4.54
N ARG A 105 8.52 -17.77 4.17
CA ARG A 105 8.38 -19.17 3.79
C ARG A 105 8.91 -19.50 2.39
N ARG A 106 9.41 -18.50 1.67
CA ARG A 106 9.91 -18.61 0.29
C ARG A 106 8.90 -19.31 -0.65
N LYS A 107 7.61 -19.05 -0.44
CA LYS A 107 6.55 -19.67 -1.27
C LYS A 107 6.59 -19.09 -2.69
N PRO A 108 6.31 -19.91 -3.72
CA PRO A 108 6.16 -19.41 -5.07
C PRO A 108 4.91 -18.55 -5.18
N LEU A 109 5.01 -17.45 -5.92
CA LEU A 109 3.94 -16.50 -6.13
C LEU A 109 2.92 -17.08 -7.13
N PRO A 110 1.61 -17.15 -6.79
CA PRO A 110 0.62 -17.82 -7.65
C PRO A 110 0.09 -16.94 -8.80
N PHE A 111 0.35 -15.62 -8.78
CA PHE A 111 -0.07 -14.62 -9.76
C PHE A 111 1.06 -13.63 -10.04
N ASN A 112 0.87 -12.67 -10.96
CA ASN A 112 1.84 -11.59 -11.14
C ASN A 112 1.59 -10.49 -10.11
N MET A 113 2.60 -10.19 -9.30
CA MET A 113 2.57 -9.12 -8.30
C MET A 113 3.41 -7.96 -8.82
N SER A 114 2.76 -7.11 -9.63
CA SER A 114 3.41 -6.01 -10.36
C SER A 114 4.63 -6.53 -11.15
N SER A 115 5.84 -6.03 -10.90
CA SER A 115 7.06 -6.50 -11.61
C SER A 115 7.61 -7.83 -11.08
N THR A 116 6.90 -8.50 -10.16
CA THR A 116 7.25 -9.85 -9.70
C THR A 116 6.39 -10.88 -10.44
N GLU A 117 7.02 -11.66 -11.29
CA GLU A 117 6.35 -12.67 -12.12
C GLU A 117 5.83 -13.86 -11.29
N LYS A 118 4.73 -14.44 -11.75
CA LYS A 118 4.20 -15.72 -11.25
C LYS A 118 5.31 -16.79 -11.22
N GLY A 119 5.34 -17.57 -10.15
CA GLY A 119 6.32 -18.63 -9.92
C GLY A 119 7.62 -18.18 -9.25
N LYS A 120 7.94 -16.87 -9.25
CA LYS A 120 9.06 -16.33 -8.45
C LYS A 120 8.73 -16.41 -6.97
N THR A 121 9.76 -16.32 -6.12
CA THR A 121 9.55 -16.24 -4.66
C THR A 121 8.75 -15.00 -4.31
N TRP A 122 7.80 -15.15 -3.39
CA TRP A 122 7.02 -14.04 -2.87
C TRP A 122 7.94 -12.91 -2.38
N ARG A 123 7.66 -11.67 -2.80
CA ARG A 123 8.37 -10.47 -2.33
C ARG A 123 7.51 -9.68 -1.33
N PRO A 124 8.11 -8.96 -0.38
CA PRO A 124 7.35 -8.21 0.63
C PRO A 124 6.32 -7.29 -0.01
N GLY A 125 5.09 -7.26 0.52
CA GLY A 125 4.00 -6.43 0.00
C GLY A 125 4.37 -4.96 -0.16
N MET A 126 5.14 -4.42 0.79
CA MET A 126 5.61 -3.03 0.74
C MET A 126 6.44 -2.73 -0.52
N LEU A 127 7.22 -3.69 -1.02
CA LEU A 127 8.02 -3.50 -2.23
C LEU A 127 7.11 -3.22 -3.44
N ALA A 128 6.04 -4.00 -3.61
CA ALA A 128 5.11 -3.82 -4.71
C ALA A 128 4.34 -2.49 -4.58
N ILE A 129 3.95 -2.10 -3.37
CA ILE A 129 3.30 -0.80 -3.12
C ILE A 129 4.23 0.36 -3.50
N ILE A 130 5.49 0.34 -3.06
CA ILE A 130 6.47 1.40 -3.37
C ILE A 130 6.79 1.45 -4.87
N GLU A 131 6.91 0.29 -5.50
CA GLU A 131 7.12 0.18 -6.94
C GLU A 131 5.96 0.82 -7.71
N ASP A 132 4.72 0.44 -7.38
CA ASP A 132 3.52 0.91 -8.07
C ASP A 132 3.24 2.38 -7.81
N ALA A 133 3.43 2.83 -6.56
CA ALA A 133 3.20 4.21 -6.15
C ALA A 133 4.22 5.15 -6.80
N GLY A 134 5.51 4.83 -6.72
CA GLY A 134 6.55 5.66 -7.35
C GLY A 134 6.51 5.58 -8.88
N GLY A 135 6.09 4.45 -9.42
CA GLY A 135 5.87 4.25 -10.84
C GLY A 135 4.80 5.17 -11.40
N VAL A 136 3.63 5.29 -10.75
CA VAL A 136 2.47 6.03 -11.29
C VAL A 136 2.28 7.39 -10.63
N GLU A 137 2.09 7.46 -9.32
CA GLU A 137 1.89 8.69 -8.56
C GLU A 137 3.16 9.53 -8.50
N GLY A 138 4.31 8.88 -8.29
CA GLY A 138 5.63 9.50 -8.30
C GLY A 138 6.13 9.88 -9.70
N GLN A 139 5.37 9.59 -10.75
CA GLN A 139 5.70 9.87 -12.15
C GLN A 139 7.00 9.23 -12.66
N GLY A 140 7.54 8.24 -11.95
CA GLY A 140 8.82 7.61 -12.27
C GLY A 140 8.77 6.60 -13.43
N GLY A 141 7.58 6.08 -13.74
CA GLY A 141 7.35 5.11 -14.82
C GLY A 141 8.23 3.87 -14.73
N ILE A 142 8.44 3.22 -15.89
CA ILE A 142 9.17 1.95 -16.02
C ILE A 142 10.62 2.01 -15.52
N VAL A 143 11.29 3.17 -15.65
CA VAL A 143 12.68 3.36 -15.21
C VAL A 143 12.78 3.26 -13.70
N TYR A 144 11.87 3.94 -12.99
CA TYR A 144 11.80 3.84 -11.52
C TYR A 144 11.54 2.40 -11.08
N ARG A 145 10.55 1.73 -11.69
CA ARG A 145 10.20 0.33 -11.38
C ARG A 145 11.41 -0.60 -11.56
N SER A 146 12.10 -0.50 -12.70
CA SER A 146 13.29 -1.29 -13.00
C SER A 146 14.41 -1.05 -11.97
N ASN A 147 14.64 0.20 -11.60
CA ASN A 147 15.68 0.56 -10.63
C ASN A 147 15.36 0.04 -9.22
N VAL A 148 14.10 0.11 -8.78
CA VAL A 148 13.65 -0.46 -7.49
C VAL A 148 13.85 -1.98 -7.47
N MET A 149 13.48 -2.67 -8.54
CA MET A 149 13.65 -4.12 -8.64
C MET A 149 15.13 -4.52 -8.66
N LYS A 150 15.96 -3.83 -9.44
CA LYS A 150 17.42 -4.05 -9.46
C LYS A 150 18.02 -3.85 -8.07
N ARG A 151 17.67 -2.75 -7.39
CA ARG A 151 18.13 -2.46 -6.03
C ARG A 151 17.72 -3.56 -5.06
N TYR A 152 16.49 -4.05 -5.16
CA TYR A 152 16.02 -5.17 -4.35
C TYR A 152 16.85 -6.43 -4.56
N GLU A 153 17.24 -6.77 -5.79
CA GLU A 153 18.06 -7.97 -6.03
C GLU A 153 19.49 -7.83 -5.46
N VAL A 154 20.11 -6.66 -5.59
CA VAL A 154 21.53 -6.48 -5.22
C VAL A 154 21.76 -6.08 -3.76
N SER A 155 20.81 -5.38 -3.12
CA SER A 155 21.01 -4.77 -1.80
C SER A 155 20.35 -5.60 -0.68
N PRO A 156 21.12 -6.33 0.16
CA PRO A 156 20.55 -7.04 1.31
C PRO A 156 19.94 -6.09 2.34
N ILE A 157 20.48 -4.88 2.48
CA ILE A 157 19.97 -3.85 3.40
C ILE A 157 18.60 -3.37 2.91
N PHE A 158 18.46 -3.08 1.62
CA PHE A 158 17.17 -2.68 1.04
C PHE A 158 16.11 -3.79 1.15
N ARG A 159 16.47 -5.05 0.87
CA ARG A 159 15.58 -6.20 1.06
C ARG A 159 15.08 -6.32 2.49
N ARG A 160 15.99 -6.23 3.47
CA ARG A 160 15.65 -6.28 4.89
C ARG A 160 14.74 -5.09 5.26
N MET A 161 15.04 -3.89 4.77
CA MET A 161 14.20 -2.71 5.01
C MET A 161 12.77 -2.92 4.49
N MET A 162 12.59 -3.41 3.26
CA MET A 162 11.27 -3.72 2.72
C MET A 162 10.52 -4.74 3.58
N MET A 163 11.25 -5.74 4.09
CA MET A 163 10.63 -6.75 4.94
C MET A 163 10.17 -6.17 6.28
N VAL A 164 11.03 -5.40 6.95
CA VAL A 164 10.70 -4.71 8.21
C VAL A 164 9.51 -3.77 8.03
N LEU A 165 9.50 -2.97 6.96
CA LEU A 165 8.39 -2.05 6.69
C LEU A 165 7.07 -2.77 6.43
N THR A 166 7.10 -3.91 5.74
CA THR A 166 5.89 -4.71 5.51
C THR A 166 5.32 -5.21 6.85
N TRP A 167 6.15 -5.72 7.75
CA TRP A 167 5.71 -6.11 9.10
C TRP A 167 5.22 -4.93 9.93
N PHE A 168 5.98 -3.83 9.93
CA PHE A 168 5.69 -2.62 10.69
C PHE A 168 4.33 -2.01 10.31
N TRP A 169 4.05 -1.90 9.02
CA TRP A 169 2.75 -1.43 8.53
C TRP A 169 1.67 -2.50 8.71
N GLY A 170 1.95 -3.77 8.46
CA GLY A 170 0.98 -4.86 8.64
C GLY A 170 0.43 -4.94 10.07
N VAL A 171 1.33 -5.03 11.06
CA VAL A 171 0.95 -5.10 12.48
C VAL A 171 0.32 -3.80 12.95
N GLY A 172 0.89 -2.64 12.58
CA GLY A 172 0.36 -1.34 12.96
C GLY A 172 -1.07 -1.12 12.47
N LEU A 173 -1.36 -1.48 11.21
CA LEU A 173 -2.68 -1.32 10.62
C LEU A 173 -3.71 -2.27 11.25
N ILE A 174 -3.37 -3.53 11.52
CA ILE A 174 -4.27 -4.44 12.25
C ILE A 174 -4.55 -3.92 13.67
N PHE A 175 -3.52 -3.46 14.37
CA PHE A 175 -3.67 -2.91 15.71
C PHE A 175 -4.64 -1.73 15.74
N ILE A 176 -4.41 -0.72 14.88
CA ILE A 176 -5.29 0.47 14.87
C ILE A 176 -6.70 0.15 14.38
N ALA A 177 -6.85 -0.82 13.46
CA ALA A 177 -8.15 -1.27 13.01
C ALA A 177 -8.95 -1.89 14.18
N ILE A 178 -8.35 -2.80 14.94
CA ILE A 178 -8.98 -3.42 16.12
C ILE A 178 -9.36 -2.36 17.15
N VAL A 179 -8.43 -1.46 17.50
CA VAL A 179 -8.70 -0.40 18.49
C VAL A 179 -9.86 0.50 18.02
N SER A 180 -9.84 0.91 16.75
CA SER A 180 -10.90 1.76 16.19
C SER A 180 -12.24 1.04 16.20
N THR A 181 -12.30 -0.24 15.80
CA THR A 181 -13.53 -1.04 15.84
C THR A 181 -14.07 -1.18 17.26
N VAL A 182 -13.23 -1.47 18.25
CA VAL A 182 -13.67 -1.55 19.65
C VAL A 182 -14.28 -0.23 20.10
N ILE A 183 -13.64 0.90 19.78
CA ILE A 183 -14.17 2.22 20.13
C ILE A 183 -15.51 2.49 19.43
N ILE A 184 -15.61 2.22 18.13
CA ILE A 184 -16.84 2.37 17.35
C ILE A 184 -17.98 1.55 17.95
N MET A 185 -17.72 0.37 18.49
CA MET A 185 -18.76 -0.53 19.02
C MET A 185 -19.13 -0.25 20.47
N THR A 186 -18.27 0.40 21.25
CA THR A 186 -18.47 0.59 22.69
C THR A 186 -18.89 2.00 23.09
N LEU A 187 -18.49 3.03 22.33
CA LEU A 187 -18.82 4.42 22.65
C LEU A 187 -20.18 4.85 22.08
N PRO A 188 -20.74 5.98 22.57
CA PRO A 188 -21.89 6.64 21.96
C PRO A 188 -21.66 6.90 20.47
N GLU A 189 -22.70 6.76 19.66
CA GLU A 189 -22.59 6.72 18.19
C GLU A 189 -21.89 7.93 17.58
N ASN A 190 -22.20 9.14 18.07
CA ASN A 190 -21.57 10.37 17.59
C ASN A 190 -20.05 10.38 17.83
N ILE A 191 -19.60 9.85 18.97
CA ILE A 191 -18.18 9.75 19.31
C ILE A 191 -17.54 8.62 18.50
N GLY A 192 -18.21 7.47 18.42
CA GLY A 192 -17.78 6.33 17.61
C GLY A 192 -17.57 6.71 16.15
N PHE A 193 -18.47 7.52 15.59
CA PHE A 193 -18.37 8.04 14.22
C PHE A 193 -17.15 8.96 14.02
N GLY A 194 -16.99 9.96 14.89
CA GLY A 194 -15.84 10.87 14.81
C GLY A 194 -14.51 10.14 14.95
N VAL A 195 -14.41 9.21 15.91
CA VAL A 195 -13.18 8.43 16.14
C VAL A 195 -12.93 7.44 15.02
N GLY A 196 -13.96 6.74 14.53
CA GLY A 196 -13.84 5.75 13.46
C GLY A 196 -13.23 6.33 12.20
N TRP A 197 -13.62 7.56 11.84
CA TRP A 197 -12.99 8.28 10.74
C TRP A 197 -11.67 8.92 11.12
N GLY A 198 -11.53 9.56 12.29
CA GLY A 198 -10.34 10.36 12.62
C GLY A 198 -9.10 9.54 13.03
N LEU A 199 -9.28 8.53 13.88
CA LEU A 199 -8.18 7.83 14.55
C LEU A 199 -7.24 7.10 13.58
N PRO A 200 -7.72 6.34 12.56
CA PRO A 200 -6.83 5.71 11.59
C PRO A 200 -5.94 6.68 10.80
N TYR A 201 -6.44 7.87 10.45
CA TYR A 201 -5.63 8.87 9.74
C TYR A 201 -4.59 9.52 10.65
N LEU A 202 -4.96 9.87 11.89
CA LEU A 202 -4.01 10.40 12.87
C LEU A 202 -2.90 9.40 13.16
N PHE A 203 -3.25 8.12 13.35
CA PHE A 203 -2.28 7.04 13.49
C PHE A 203 -1.39 6.94 12.26
N SER A 204 -1.98 6.91 11.06
CA SER A 204 -1.24 6.80 9.80
C SER A 204 -0.24 7.94 9.61
N PHE A 205 -0.61 9.18 9.96
CA PHE A 205 0.29 10.33 9.91
C PHE A 205 1.53 10.10 10.80
N PHE A 206 1.33 9.71 12.05
CA PHE A 206 2.44 9.40 12.96
C PHE A 206 3.27 8.21 12.46
N TRP A 207 2.63 7.18 11.92
CA TRP A 207 3.29 5.99 11.39
C TRP A 207 4.16 6.29 10.15
N VAL A 208 3.71 7.23 9.29
CA VAL A 208 4.50 7.76 8.17
C VAL A 208 5.73 8.50 8.69
N CYS A 209 5.61 9.35 9.72
CA CYS A 209 6.75 10.04 10.31
C CYS A 209 7.83 9.07 10.80
N LEU A 210 7.43 8.03 11.54
CA LEU A 210 8.36 6.98 11.98
C LEU A 210 8.99 6.24 10.80
N THR A 211 8.19 5.90 9.79
CA THR A 211 8.66 5.26 8.55
C THR A 211 9.71 6.11 7.85
N MET A 212 9.50 7.42 7.72
CA MET A 212 10.46 8.33 7.08
C MET A 212 11.80 8.36 7.80
N ILE A 213 11.78 8.43 9.14
CA ILE A 213 13.00 8.43 9.96
C ILE A 213 13.75 7.10 9.76
N PHE A 214 13.05 5.98 9.85
CA PHE A 214 13.62 4.64 9.67
C PHE A 214 14.22 4.46 8.27
N VAL A 215 13.46 4.79 7.22
CA VAL A 215 13.92 4.68 5.83
C VAL A 215 15.16 5.55 5.59
N LYS A 216 15.16 6.82 6.03
CA LYS A 216 16.35 7.69 5.92
C LYS A 216 17.56 7.10 6.64
N SER A 217 17.37 6.45 7.78
CA SER A 217 18.45 5.75 8.49
C SER A 217 18.99 4.55 7.69
N GLN A 218 18.10 3.70 7.17
CA GLN A 218 18.50 2.51 6.38
C GLN A 218 19.16 2.89 5.06
N LEU A 219 18.67 3.92 4.36
CA LEU A 219 19.28 4.41 3.12
C LEU A 219 20.69 4.98 3.35
N ARG A 220 20.93 5.66 4.49
CA ARG A 220 22.28 6.11 4.89
C ARG A 220 23.22 4.94 5.16
N LYS A 221 22.75 3.92 5.88
CA LYS A 221 23.50 2.68 6.13
C LYS A 221 23.83 1.95 4.84
N GLU A 222 22.85 1.86 3.94
CA GLU A 222 23.04 1.28 2.62
C GLU A 222 24.12 2.04 1.86
N LYS A 223 24.00 3.37 1.72
CA LYS A 223 24.99 4.20 1.02
C LYS A 223 26.41 4.00 1.55
N SER A 224 26.61 4.06 2.87
CA SER A 224 27.92 3.85 3.50
C SER A 224 28.49 2.44 3.26
N HIS A 225 27.62 1.42 3.20
CA HIS A 225 28.04 0.06 2.85
C HIS A 225 28.55 -0.04 1.40
N TRP A 226 27.89 0.63 0.45
CA TRP A 226 28.36 0.68 -0.94
C TRP A 226 29.70 1.42 -1.07
N GLU A 227 29.88 2.54 -0.36
CA GLU A 227 31.12 3.33 -0.37
C GLU A 227 32.30 2.53 0.19
N THR A 228 32.10 1.82 1.31
CA THR A 228 33.13 0.99 1.94
C THR A 228 33.53 -0.17 1.03
N LYS A 229 32.55 -0.82 0.38
CA LYS A 229 32.80 -1.93 -0.54
C LYS A 229 33.60 -1.46 -1.77
N ALA A 230 33.25 -0.32 -2.34
CA ALA A 230 33.98 0.26 -3.47
C ALA A 230 35.42 0.65 -3.11
N ALA A 231 35.63 1.20 -1.91
CA ALA A 231 36.98 1.53 -1.42
C ALA A 231 37.85 0.27 -1.23
N GLY A 232 37.30 -0.80 -0.68
CA GLY A 232 38.01 -2.08 -0.51
C GLY A 232 38.34 -2.78 -1.84
N GLU A 233 37.41 -2.75 -2.81
CA GLU A 233 37.67 -3.27 -4.17
C GLU A 233 38.75 -2.44 -4.88
N GLY A 234 38.74 -1.11 -4.73
CA GLY A 234 39.78 -0.22 -5.28
C GLY A 234 41.16 -0.46 -4.67
N GLN A 235 41.24 -0.73 -3.36
CA GLN A 235 42.49 -1.09 -2.68
C GLN A 235 43.02 -2.46 -3.13
N ALA A 236 42.15 -3.46 -3.27
CA ALA A 236 42.55 -4.78 -3.77
C ALA A 236 43.12 -4.69 -5.19
N VAL A 237 42.48 -3.93 -6.10
CA VAL A 237 43.01 -3.74 -7.47
C VAL A 237 44.37 -3.03 -7.47
N ALA A 238 44.61 -2.09 -6.56
CA ALA A 238 45.90 -1.42 -6.42
C ALA A 238 47.00 -2.30 -5.83
N GLU A 239 46.66 -3.33 -5.04
CA GLU A 239 47.62 -4.29 -4.48
C GLU A 239 48.09 -5.35 -5.51
N PHE A 240 47.31 -5.54 -6.58
CA PHE A 240 47.61 -6.46 -7.69
C PHE A 240 48.07 -5.75 -8.98
N ALA A 241 48.33 -4.43 -8.94
CA ALA A 241 48.83 -3.63 -10.07
C ALA A 241 50.31 -3.27 -9.88
#